data_AF-A0A1M6VBA2-F1
#
_entry.id   AF-A0A1M6VBA2-F1
#
_cell.length_a   1.000
_cell.length_b   1.000
_cell.length_c   1.000
_cell.angle_alpha   90.00
_cell.angle_beta   90.00
_cell.angle_gamma   90.00
#
_symmetry.space_group_name_H-M   'P 1'
#
loop_
_entity.id
_entity.type
_entity.pdbx_description
1 polymer ?
#
loop_
_entity_poly.entity_id
_entity_poly.type
_entity_poly.pdbx_seq_one_letter_code
_entity_poly.pdbx_strand_id
1 'polypeptide(L)'
;MQEVLVNDQEEKFLNYWGQRFRKIFEENTSWTTMFMTVNKSTFPETLDIETFCQRFIQEFNMGLSYKYDDTENKFDLTITR
;
A
#
# COMPACT_ATOMS: atom_id res chain seq x y z
N MET A 1 -20.34 18.09 2.37
CA MET A 1 -20.65 16.94 1.48
C MET A 1 -19.43 16.35 0.77
N GLN A 2 -18.26 17.04 0.72
CA GLN A 2 -17.04 16.46 0.14
C GLN A 2 -16.34 15.43 1.05
N GLU A 3 -16.33 15.63 2.37
CA GLU A 3 -15.65 14.70 3.32
C GLU A 3 -16.14 13.25 3.23
N VAL A 4 -17.44 13.02 2.96
CA VAL A 4 -18.01 11.67 2.88
C VAL A 4 -17.49 10.92 1.63
N LEU A 5 -17.34 11.62 0.50
CA LEU A 5 -16.88 11.03 -0.76
C LEU A 5 -15.38 10.71 -0.75
N VAL A 6 -14.58 11.53 -0.06
CA VAL A 6 -13.13 11.33 0.09
C VAL A 6 -12.85 10.04 0.85
N ASN A 7 -13.58 9.82 1.94
CA ASN A 7 -13.40 8.64 2.79
C ASN A 7 -13.75 7.34 2.05
N ASP A 8 -14.81 7.34 1.24
CA ASP A 8 -15.21 6.18 0.43
C ASP A 8 -14.15 5.77 -0.60
N GLN A 9 -13.43 6.73 -1.20
CA GLN A 9 -12.41 6.46 -2.21
C GLN A 9 -11.15 5.87 -1.56
N GLU A 10 -10.74 6.42 -0.41
CA GLU A 10 -9.63 5.89 0.38
C GLU A 10 -9.93 4.48 0.89
N GLU A 11 -11.12 4.26 1.44
CA GLU A 11 -11.51 2.95 1.95
C GLU A 11 -11.51 1.89 0.84
N LYS A 12 -12.04 2.21 -0.35
CA LYS A 12 -11.97 1.32 -1.52
C LYS A 12 -10.54 1.02 -1.94
N PHE A 13 -9.67 2.03 -1.95
CA PHE A 13 -8.26 1.87 -2.30
C PHE A 13 -7.53 0.96 -1.32
N LEU A 14 -7.70 1.20 -0.01
CA LEU A 14 -7.11 0.39 1.05
C LEU A 14 -7.65 -1.05 1.02
N ASN A 15 -8.96 -1.23 0.82
CA ASN A 15 -9.57 -2.56 0.71
C ASN A 15 -9.04 -3.35 -0.50
N TYR A 16 -8.87 -2.69 -1.66
CA TYR A 16 -8.26 -3.32 -2.84
C TYR A 16 -6.85 -3.85 -2.53
N TRP A 17 -6.01 -3.02 -1.92
CA TRP A 17 -4.64 -3.41 -1.57
C TRP A 17 -4.59 -4.48 -0.47
N GLY A 18 -5.48 -4.42 0.51
CA GLY A 18 -5.61 -5.48 1.53
C GLY A 18 -5.94 -6.84 0.90
N GLN A 19 -6.87 -6.90 -0.05
CA GLN A 19 -7.18 -8.13 -0.78
C GLN A 19 -5.99 -8.62 -1.63
N ARG A 20 -5.29 -7.70 -2.30
CA ARG A 20 -4.08 -8.01 -3.07
C ARG A 20 -3.00 -8.64 -2.19
N PHE A 21 -2.71 -8.05 -1.03
CA PHE A 21 -1.71 -8.56 -0.08
C PHE A 21 -2.10 -9.93 0.45
N ARG A 22 -3.36 -10.13 0.87
CA ARG A 22 -3.86 -11.45 1.30
C ARG A 22 -3.62 -12.52 0.24
N LYS A 23 -4.02 -12.24 -0.99
CA LYS A 23 -3.83 -13.16 -2.11
C LYS A 23 -2.35 -13.50 -2.33
N ILE A 24 -1.47 -12.49 -2.32
CA ILE A 24 -0.02 -12.71 -2.46
C ILE A 24 0.50 -13.62 -1.36
N PHE A 25 0.07 -13.40 -0.11
CA PHE A 25 0.56 -14.15 1.06
C PHE A 25 0.00 -15.56 1.18
N GLU A 26 -1.21 -15.79 0.66
CA GLU A 26 -1.85 -17.10 0.54
C GLU A 26 -1.21 -17.94 -0.57
N GLU A 27 -0.98 -17.34 -1.74
CA GLU A 27 -0.42 -18.04 -2.90
C GLU A 27 1.11 -18.24 -2.79
N ASN A 28 1.80 -17.40 -2.01
CA ASN A 28 3.24 -17.47 -1.82
C ASN A 28 3.54 -17.51 -0.32
N THR A 29 3.77 -18.72 0.21
CA THR A 29 4.05 -18.89 1.65
C THR A 29 5.54 -18.86 1.98
N SER A 30 6.41 -18.94 0.98
CA SER A 30 7.87 -19.04 1.14
C SER A 30 8.64 -17.73 0.93
N TRP A 31 7.98 -16.63 0.56
CA TRP A 31 8.68 -15.35 0.39
C TRP A 31 9.03 -14.75 1.76
N THR A 32 10.24 -14.20 1.84
CA THR A 32 10.72 -13.41 2.98
C THR A 32 10.76 -11.93 2.64
N THR A 33 10.90 -11.57 1.36
CA THR A 33 10.95 -10.20 0.88
C THR A 33 10.21 -10.06 -0.45
N MET A 34 9.41 -9.01 -0.57
CA MET A 34 8.70 -8.60 -1.78
C MET A 34 9.06 -7.16 -2.14
N PHE A 35 9.39 -6.94 -3.42
CA PHE A 35 9.62 -5.62 -3.98
C PHE A 35 8.46 -5.26 -4.90
N MET A 36 7.92 -4.05 -4.75
CA MET A 36 6.84 -3.55 -5.59
C MET A 36 7.03 -2.06 -5.86
N THR A 37 6.68 -1.63 -7.06
CA THR A 37 6.69 -0.22 -7.44
C THR A 37 5.25 0.24 -7.66
N VAL A 38 4.85 1.35 -7.06
CA VAL A 38 3.51 1.92 -7.19
C VAL A 38 3.62 3.38 -7.62
N ASN A 39 2.88 3.76 -8.66
CA ASN A 39 2.85 5.14 -9.11
C ASN A 39 2.12 6.02 -8.08
N LYS A 40 2.69 7.16 -7.68
CA LYS A 40 2.05 8.10 -6.75
C LYS A 40 0.70 8.59 -7.26
N SER A 41 0.55 8.74 -8.59
CA SER A 41 -0.70 9.15 -9.23
C SER A 41 -1.87 8.19 -9.02
N THR A 42 -1.62 6.95 -8.56
CA THR A 42 -2.68 6.00 -8.23
C THR A 42 -3.22 6.16 -6.81
N PHE A 43 -2.52 6.90 -5.95
CA PHE A 43 -2.97 7.16 -4.59
C PHE A 43 -4.07 8.22 -4.61
N PRO A 44 -5.13 8.07 -3.79
CA PRO A 44 -6.01 9.19 -3.45
C PRO A 44 -5.19 10.41 -2.98
N GLU A 45 -5.63 11.62 -3.34
CA GLU A 45 -4.88 12.85 -3.02
C GLU A 45 -4.70 13.05 -1.51
N THR A 46 -5.65 12.58 -0.73
CA THR A 46 -5.71 12.69 0.73
C THR A 46 -5.03 11.54 1.46
N LEU A 47 -4.69 10.45 0.75
CA LEU A 47 -4.00 9.30 1.33
C LEU A 47 -2.49 9.46 1.14
N ASP A 48 -1.79 9.68 2.24
CA ASP A 48 -0.34 9.67 2.27
C ASP A 48 0.22 8.23 2.27
N ILE A 49 1.45 8.09 1.81
CA ILE A 49 2.12 6.78 1.71
C ILE A 49 2.42 6.20 3.09
N GLU A 50 2.69 7.01 4.11
CA GLU A 50 2.98 6.54 5.47
C GLU A 50 1.75 5.86 6.09
N THR A 51 0.58 6.48 5.98
CA THR A 51 -0.72 5.96 6.41
C THR A 51 -1.04 4.65 5.69
N PHE A 52 -0.83 4.59 4.37
CA PHE A 52 -0.94 3.35 3.61
C PHE A 52 -0.02 2.25 4.17
N CYS A 53 1.25 2.58 4.41
CA CYS A 53 2.23 1.62 4.92
C CYS A 53 1.88 1.13 6.34
N GLN A 54 1.58 2.05 7.25
CA GLN A 54 1.23 1.77 8.64
C GLN A 54 0.02 0.85 8.75
N ARG A 55 -1.01 1.09 7.93
CA ARG A 55 -2.20 0.24 7.89
C ARG A 55 -1.85 -1.23 7.67
N PHE A 56 -0.99 -1.52 6.71
CA PHE A 56 -0.66 -2.90 6.33
C PHE A 56 0.45 -3.53 7.17
N ILE A 57 1.38 -2.74 7.71
CA ILE A 57 2.31 -3.20 8.75
C ILE A 57 1.53 -3.80 9.93
N GLN A 58 0.51 -3.08 10.41
CA GLN A 58 -0.32 -3.50 11.54
C GLN A 58 -1.23 -4.68 11.17
N GLU A 59 -1.91 -4.62 10.02
CA GLU A 59 -2.90 -5.64 9.63
C GLU A 59 -2.27 -7.01 9.37
N PHE A 60 -1.04 -7.05 8.84
CA PHE A 60 -0.38 -8.29 8.42
C PHE A 60 0.85 -8.66 9.24
N ASN A 61 1.23 -7.85 10.24
CA ASN A 61 2.45 -8.02 11.04
C ASN A 61 3.70 -8.16 10.16
N MET A 62 3.93 -7.18 9.28
CA MET A 62 5.04 -7.19 8.31
C MET A 62 5.93 -5.97 8.48
N GLY A 63 7.19 -6.11 8.07
CA GLY A 63 8.04 -4.95 7.80
C GLY A 63 7.66 -4.34 6.45
N LEU A 64 7.55 -3.02 6.39
CA LEU A 64 7.33 -2.30 5.14
C LEU A 64 8.18 -1.03 5.15
N SER A 65 9.01 -0.86 4.13
CA SER A 65 9.75 0.37 3.86
C SER A 65 9.46 0.86 2.45
N TYR A 66 9.61 2.16 2.21
CA TYR A 66 9.46 2.74 0.88
C TYR A 66 10.55 3.76 0.58
N LYS A 67 10.82 3.94 -0.72
CA LYS A 67 11.60 5.04 -1.26
C LYS A 67 10.74 5.77 -2.30
N TYR A 68 10.70 7.08 -2.23
CA TYR A 68 10.08 7.90 -3.25
C TYR A 68 11.09 8.26 -4.34
N ASP A 69 10.72 8.05 -5.59
CA ASP A 69 11.45 8.51 -6.76
C ASP A 69 10.71 9.74 -7.34
N ASP A 70 11.25 10.93 -7.06
CA ASP A 70 10.74 12.21 -7.55
C ASP A 70 10.76 12.32 -9.08
N THR A 71 11.75 11.69 -9.73
CA THR A 71 11.94 11.73 -11.17
C THR A 71 10.86 10.96 -11.92
N GLU A 72 10.46 9.80 -11.37
CA GLU A 72 9.45 8.94 -11.98
C GLU A 72 8.06 9.08 -11.35
N ASN A 73 7.92 9.82 -10.25
CA ASN A 73 6.70 9.97 -9.46
C ASN A 73 6.17 8.62 -8.95
N LYS A 74 7.07 7.80 -8.37
CA LYS A 74 6.79 6.43 -7.93
C LYS A 74 7.29 6.16 -6.53
N PHE A 75 6.65 5.22 -5.85
CA PHE A 75 7.11 4.61 -4.62
C PHE A 75 7.64 3.21 -4.89
N ASP A 76 8.89 2.97 -4.55
CA ASP A 76 9.45 1.62 -4.45
C ASP A 76 9.28 1.14 -3.02
N LEU A 77 8.46 0.10 -2.85
CA LEU A 77 8.12 -0.50 -1.57
C LEU A 77 8.87 -1.83 -1.42
N THR A 78 9.45 -2.03 -0.25
CA THR A 78 10.02 -3.30 0.19
C THR A 78 9.18 -3.81 1.36
N ILE A 79 8.59 -4.99 1.20
CA ILE A 79 7.79 -5.66 2.24
C ILE A 79 8.53 -6.91 2.68
N THR A 80 8.62 -7.13 3.99
CA THR A 80 9.29 -8.30 4.58
C THR A 80 8.36 -8.99 5.56
N ARG A 81 8.33 -10.32 5.53
CA ARG A 81 7.53 -11.16 6.42
C ARG A 81 8.31 -11.56 7.67
#